data_AF-A0A7T4N403-F1
#
_entry.id   AF-A0A7T4N403-F1
#
_cell.length_a   1.000
_cell.length_b   1.000
_cell.length_c   1.000
_cell.angle_alpha   90.00
_cell.angle_beta   90.00
_cell.angle_gamma   90.00
#
_symmetry.space_group_name_H-M   'P 1'
#
loop_
_entity.id
_entity.type
_entity.pdbx_description
1 polymer ?
#
loop_
_entity_poly.entity_id
_entity_poly.type
_entity_poly.pdbx_seq_one_letter_code
_entity_poly.pdbx_strand_id
1 'polypeptide(L)'
;MNPSFPAAPVVERAAEPTEANIRDLVYGFYDRVRADPLLGPVFDATLAGRWDDHLPKMCTFWGSLVLGAKQYRGNVQQAHQPLDGIEPQHFSRWLYLFLDTVESRYQPAAAVRFMEPALRIAQSLQLTRFGWDYKIPAEQQALLERVAPKRRPRDDDDAAHPAPPARPAGEPFPARIIGRTGDD
;
A
#
# COMPACT_ATOMS: atom_id res chain seq x y z
N MET A 1 -22.02 7.59 7.77
CA MET A 1 -22.45 6.89 6.54
C MET A 1 -21.36 5.91 6.19
N ASN A 2 -21.63 4.60 6.25
CA ASN A 2 -20.72 3.62 5.67
C ASN A 2 -20.73 3.87 4.16
N PRO A 3 -19.59 4.21 3.53
CA PRO A 3 -19.60 4.28 2.08
C PRO A 3 -19.87 2.85 1.60
N SER A 4 -21.03 2.63 0.97
CA SER A 4 -21.28 1.38 0.26
C SER A 4 -20.50 1.48 -1.03
N PHE A 5 -19.24 1.07 -0.98
CA PHE A 5 -18.45 0.90 -2.19
C PHE A 5 -18.97 -0.38 -2.88
N PRO A 6 -19.23 -0.38 -4.19
CA PRO A 6 -19.62 -1.59 -4.88
C PRO A 6 -18.48 -2.60 -4.78
N ALA A 7 -18.74 -3.79 -4.24
CA ALA A 7 -17.75 -4.86 -4.12
C ALA A 7 -17.27 -5.32 -5.51
N ALA A 8 -16.03 -5.80 -5.59
CA ALA A 8 -15.50 -6.38 -6.81
C ALA A 8 -16.31 -7.62 -7.22
N PRO A 9 -16.42 -7.89 -8.53
CA PRO A 9 -16.88 -9.21 -8.95
C PRO A 9 -15.92 -10.28 -8.42
N VAL A 10 -16.49 -11.33 -7.81
CA VAL A 10 -15.73 -12.48 -7.35
C VAL A 10 -15.46 -13.38 -8.54
N VAL A 11 -14.19 -13.72 -8.75
CA VAL A 11 -13.74 -14.68 -9.76
C VAL A 11 -13.06 -15.85 -9.08
N GLU A 12 -12.67 -16.87 -9.85
CA GLU A 12 -11.81 -17.92 -9.32
C GLU A 12 -10.50 -17.32 -8.81
N ARG A 13 -10.24 -17.50 -7.50
CA ARG A 13 -9.11 -16.87 -6.82
C ARG A 13 -7.82 -17.62 -7.10
N ALA A 14 -6.86 -16.95 -7.73
CA ALA A 14 -5.55 -17.49 -8.02
C ALA A 14 -4.73 -17.71 -6.73
N ALA A 15 -4.06 -18.86 -6.65
CA ALA A 15 -3.15 -19.17 -5.55
C ALA A 15 -1.81 -18.43 -5.66
N GLU A 16 -1.36 -18.14 -6.89
CA GLU A 16 -0.09 -17.45 -7.17
C GLU A 16 -0.26 -16.34 -8.22
N PRO A 17 0.50 -15.25 -8.13
CA PRO A 17 0.53 -14.20 -9.13
C PRO A 17 1.34 -14.60 -10.37
N THR A 18 0.85 -14.20 -11.53
CA THR A 18 1.45 -14.34 -12.86
C THR A 18 1.29 -13.02 -13.60
N GLU A 19 2.07 -12.79 -14.66
CA GLU A 19 1.92 -11.55 -15.45
C GLU A 19 0.50 -11.38 -16.02
N ALA A 20 -0.13 -12.47 -16.45
CA ALA A 20 -1.48 -12.47 -16.98
C ALA A 20 -2.53 -12.06 -15.93
N ASN A 21 -2.55 -12.72 -14.77
CA ASN A 21 -3.54 -12.38 -13.74
C ASN A 21 -3.27 -11.02 -13.05
N ILE A 22 -2.01 -10.55 -13.05
CA ILE A 22 -1.67 -9.18 -12.64
C ILE A 22 -2.23 -8.17 -13.62
N ARG A 23 -2.14 -8.43 -14.93
CA ARG A 23 -2.78 -7.59 -15.94
C ARG A 23 -4.29 -7.50 -15.69
N ASP A 24 -4.96 -8.62 -15.48
CA ASP A 24 -6.41 -8.62 -15.22
C ASP A 24 -6.77 -7.87 -13.92
N LEU A 25 -5.96 -8.04 -12.88
CA LEU A 25 -6.07 -7.26 -11.64
C LEU A 25 -6.01 -5.76 -11.93
N VAL A 26 -4.96 -5.31 -12.62
CA VAL A 26 -4.70 -3.89 -12.91
C VAL A 26 -5.83 -3.29 -13.74
N TYR A 27 -6.21 -3.94 -14.84
CA TYR A 27 -7.26 -3.44 -15.71
C TYR A 27 -8.60 -3.37 -14.98
N GLY A 28 -9.01 -4.46 -14.31
CA GLY A 28 -10.29 -4.45 -13.58
C GLY A 28 -10.29 -3.49 -12.39
N PHE A 29 -9.14 -3.24 -11.74
CA PHE A 29 -9.03 -2.21 -10.72
C PHE A 29 -9.23 -0.81 -11.31
N TYR A 30 -8.56 -0.49 -12.43
CA TYR A 30 -8.67 0.83 -13.03
C TYR A 30 -10.03 1.09 -13.70
N ASP A 31 -10.73 0.05 -14.17
CA ASP A 31 -12.12 0.18 -14.60
C ASP A 31 -13.02 0.64 -13.45
N ARG A 32 -12.80 0.12 -12.24
CA ARG A 32 -13.51 0.56 -11.03
C ARG A 32 -13.12 1.97 -10.63
N VAL A 33 -11.84 2.33 -10.72
CA VAL A 33 -11.36 3.71 -10.43
C VAL A 33 -12.02 4.71 -11.38
N ARG A 34 -12.13 4.39 -12.67
CA ARG A 34 -12.76 5.26 -13.68
C ARG A 34 -14.26 5.43 -13.47
N ALA A 35 -14.94 4.36 -13.07
CA ALA A 35 -16.37 4.39 -12.76
C ALA A 35 -16.67 5.07 -11.40
N ASP A 36 -15.65 5.34 -10.59
CA ASP A 36 -15.83 5.85 -9.25
C ASP A 36 -16.14 7.36 -9.26
N PRO A 37 -17.20 7.84 -8.57
CA PRO A 37 -17.55 9.26 -8.59
C PRO A 37 -16.54 10.16 -7.86
N LEU A 38 -15.73 9.62 -6.94
CA LEU A 38 -14.72 10.39 -6.21
C LEU A 38 -13.36 10.34 -6.92
N LEU A 39 -12.94 9.15 -7.39
CA LEU A 39 -11.64 9.00 -8.04
C LEU A 39 -11.68 9.31 -9.53
N GLY A 40 -12.74 8.94 -10.24
CA GLY A 40 -12.88 9.12 -11.69
C GLY A 40 -12.48 10.53 -12.15
N PRO A 41 -13.06 11.60 -11.57
CA PRO A 41 -12.70 12.97 -11.93
C PRO A 41 -11.22 13.33 -11.72
N VAL A 42 -10.60 12.83 -10.64
CA VAL A 42 -9.18 13.06 -10.34
C VAL A 42 -8.29 12.38 -11.38
N PHE A 43 -8.61 11.13 -11.71
CA PHE A 43 -7.86 10.38 -12.70
C PHE A 43 -8.10 10.94 -14.12
N ASP A 44 -9.32 11.30 -14.49
CA ASP A 44 -9.64 11.84 -15.81
C ASP A 44 -8.98 13.20 -16.05
N ALA A 45 -8.91 14.08 -15.03
CA ALA A 45 -8.18 15.35 -15.13
C ALA A 45 -6.70 15.16 -15.51
N THR A 46 -6.12 14.01 -15.17
CA THR A 46 -4.73 13.68 -15.49
C THR A 46 -4.59 12.73 -16.68
N LEU A 47 -5.45 11.73 -16.84
CA LEU A 47 -5.24 10.59 -17.74
C LEU A 47 -6.21 10.52 -18.92
N ALA A 48 -7.11 11.50 -19.09
CA ALA A 48 -7.95 11.56 -20.27
C ALA A 48 -7.10 11.44 -21.56
N GLY A 49 -7.42 10.45 -22.39
CA GLY A 49 -6.68 10.14 -23.62
C GLY A 49 -5.32 9.44 -23.43
N ARG A 50 -4.90 9.16 -22.19
CA ARG A 50 -3.57 8.58 -21.85
C ARG A 50 -3.65 7.24 -21.12
N TRP A 51 -4.84 6.65 -21.01
CA TRP A 51 -5.07 5.37 -20.33
C TRP A 51 -4.26 4.22 -20.95
N ASP A 52 -4.12 4.19 -22.27
CA ASP A 52 -3.37 3.16 -22.99
C ASP A 52 -1.87 3.19 -22.68
N ASP A 53 -1.33 4.35 -22.30
CA ASP A 53 0.06 4.49 -21.84
C ASP A 53 0.22 4.17 -20.34
N HIS A 54 -0.83 4.43 -19.55
CA HIS A 54 -0.78 4.29 -18.09
C HIS A 54 -0.93 2.84 -17.65
N LEU A 55 -1.90 2.10 -18.21
CA LEU A 55 -2.21 0.74 -17.77
C LEU A 55 -1.03 -0.25 -17.95
N PRO A 56 -0.27 -0.24 -19.06
CA PRO A 56 0.93 -1.07 -19.18
C PRO A 56 1.98 -0.74 -18.12
N LYS A 57 2.18 0.55 -17.80
CA LYS A 57 3.12 0.96 -16.73
C LYS A 57 2.69 0.42 -15.37
N MET A 58 1.39 0.39 -15.10
CA MET A 58 0.84 -0.17 -13.85
C MET A 58 0.98 -1.69 -13.81
N CYS A 59 0.85 -2.39 -14.94
CA CYS A 59 1.17 -3.82 -15.02
C CYS A 59 2.64 -4.08 -14.68
N THR A 60 3.57 -3.32 -15.29
CA THR A 60 5.00 -3.43 -14.99
C THR A 60 5.30 -3.10 -13.52
N PHE A 61 4.67 -2.06 -12.97
CA PHE A 61 4.83 -1.66 -11.57
C PHE A 61 4.43 -2.78 -10.60
N TRP A 62 3.21 -3.30 -10.71
CA TRP A 62 2.72 -4.37 -9.83
C TRP A 62 3.45 -5.69 -10.06
N GLY A 63 3.73 -6.03 -11.32
CA GLY A 63 4.59 -7.17 -11.68
C GLY A 63 5.96 -7.08 -11.01
N SER A 64 6.56 -5.89 -11.00
CA SER A 64 7.87 -5.67 -10.38
C SER A 64 7.87 -5.89 -8.87
N LEU A 65 6.84 -5.41 -8.19
CA LEU A 65 6.70 -5.56 -6.75
C LEU A 65 6.41 -7.01 -6.34
N VAL A 66 5.49 -7.65 -7.05
CA VAL A 66 4.91 -8.93 -6.61
C VAL A 66 5.76 -10.09 -7.12
N LEU A 67 6.26 -10.04 -8.35
CA LEU A 67 7.10 -11.09 -8.94
C LEU A 67 8.60 -10.86 -8.68
N GLY A 68 8.98 -9.73 -8.07
CA GLY A 68 10.39 -9.36 -7.85
C GLY A 68 11.14 -8.98 -9.13
N ALA A 69 10.42 -8.74 -10.23
CA ALA A 69 11.01 -8.32 -11.49
C ALA A 69 11.52 -6.88 -11.36
N LYS A 70 12.81 -6.61 -11.52
CA LYS A 70 13.37 -5.25 -11.38
C LYS A 70 13.13 -4.39 -12.64
N GLN A 71 11.89 -4.34 -13.11
CA GLN A 71 11.53 -3.77 -14.42
C GLN A 71 10.97 -2.34 -14.31
N TYR A 72 10.29 -2.00 -13.21
CA TYR A 72 9.83 -0.64 -12.96
C TYR A 72 10.98 0.27 -12.50
N ARG A 73 11.16 1.40 -13.19
CA ARG A 73 12.24 2.38 -12.92
C ARG A 73 11.74 3.78 -12.54
N GLY A 74 10.43 3.95 -12.34
CA GLY A 74 9.84 5.26 -12.00
C GLY A 74 9.94 5.60 -10.51
N ASN A 75 9.75 6.87 -10.19
CA ASN A 75 9.57 7.33 -8.81
C ASN A 75 8.09 7.63 -8.56
N VAL A 76 7.46 6.81 -7.70
CA VAL A 76 6.02 6.94 -7.40
C VAL A 76 5.71 8.27 -6.72
N GLN A 77 6.54 8.74 -5.78
CA GLN A 77 6.29 10.00 -5.08
C GLN A 77 6.33 11.19 -6.05
N GLN A 78 7.35 11.26 -6.90
CA GLN A 78 7.46 12.32 -7.91
C GLN A 78 6.29 12.33 -8.90
N ALA A 79 5.76 11.15 -9.25
CA ALA A 79 4.61 11.07 -10.14
C ALA A 79 3.31 11.58 -9.51
N HIS A 80 3.16 11.51 -8.19
CA HIS A 80 1.94 11.92 -7.47
C HIS A 80 2.02 13.32 -6.84
N GLN A 81 3.23 13.86 -6.63
CA GLN A 81 3.43 15.20 -6.08
C GLN A 81 2.71 16.32 -6.86
N PRO A 82 2.77 16.39 -8.20
CA PRO A 82 2.18 17.52 -8.95
C PRO A 82 0.66 17.45 -9.08
N LEU A 83 0.01 16.41 -8.54
CA LEU A 83 -1.44 16.27 -8.63
C LEU A 83 -2.11 17.23 -7.64
N ASP A 84 -3.03 18.07 -8.09
CA ASP A 84 -3.81 18.98 -7.25
C ASP A 84 -5.13 18.34 -6.81
N GLY A 85 -5.76 18.89 -5.77
CA GLY A 85 -7.08 18.46 -5.32
C GLY A 85 -7.14 17.07 -4.65
N ILE A 86 -6.02 16.36 -4.49
CA ILE A 86 -5.99 15.09 -3.76
C ILE A 86 -6.10 15.33 -2.26
N GLU A 87 -7.22 14.91 -1.71
CA GLU A 87 -7.56 14.88 -0.28
C GLU A 87 -7.47 13.46 0.33
N PRO A 88 -7.43 13.33 1.67
CA PRO A 88 -7.34 12.04 2.36
C PRO A 88 -8.38 10.99 1.93
N GLN A 89 -9.62 11.41 1.69
CA GLN A 89 -10.71 10.53 1.25
C GLN A 89 -10.43 9.82 -0.08
N HIS A 90 -9.63 10.43 -0.97
CA HIS A 90 -9.23 9.79 -2.23
C HIS A 90 -8.30 8.60 -1.96
N PHE A 91 -7.36 8.74 -1.02
CA PHE A 91 -6.51 7.61 -0.62
C PHE A 91 -7.33 6.50 0.02
N SER A 92 -8.26 6.84 0.92
CA SER A 92 -9.19 5.88 1.51
C SER A 92 -9.97 5.11 0.43
N ARG A 93 -10.52 5.82 -0.56
CA ARG A 93 -11.30 5.24 -1.67
C ARG A 93 -10.46 4.36 -2.57
N TRP A 94 -9.25 4.83 -2.93
CA TRP A 94 -8.32 4.08 -3.76
C TRP A 94 -7.87 2.79 -3.07
N LEU A 95 -7.49 2.86 -1.79
CA LEU A 95 -7.11 1.69 -1.00
C LEU A 95 -8.26 0.71 -0.89
N TYR A 96 -9.47 1.17 -0.58
CA TYR A 96 -10.63 0.29 -0.53
C TYR A 96 -10.78 -0.48 -1.85
N LEU A 97 -10.85 0.22 -2.98
CA LEU A 97 -11.09 -0.40 -4.28
C LEU A 97 -9.96 -1.37 -4.65
N PHE A 98 -8.71 -1.02 -4.35
CA PHE A 98 -7.57 -1.85 -4.66
C PHE A 98 -7.58 -3.15 -3.84
N LEU A 99 -7.69 -3.03 -2.51
CA LEU A 99 -7.67 -4.18 -1.60
C LEU A 99 -8.83 -5.13 -1.89
N ASP A 100 -10.04 -4.59 -2.08
CA ASP A 100 -11.23 -5.38 -2.43
C ASP A 100 -11.08 -6.09 -3.80
N THR A 101 -10.45 -5.45 -4.79
CA THR A 101 -10.17 -6.11 -6.09
C THR A 101 -9.12 -7.21 -5.96
N VAL A 102 -8.10 -7.04 -5.11
CA VAL A 102 -7.10 -8.08 -4.84
C VAL A 102 -7.76 -9.28 -4.14
N GLU A 103 -8.55 -9.03 -3.10
CA GLU A 103 -9.24 -10.06 -2.32
C GLU A 103 -10.26 -10.86 -3.16
N SER A 104 -10.84 -10.26 -4.20
CA SER A 104 -11.75 -10.97 -5.09
C SER A 104 -11.05 -11.88 -6.10
N ARG A 105 -9.75 -11.68 -6.33
CA ARG A 105 -8.95 -12.34 -7.38
C ARG A 105 -7.87 -13.29 -6.87
N TYR A 106 -7.45 -13.16 -5.62
CA TYR A 106 -6.33 -13.93 -5.09
C TYR A 106 -6.69 -14.61 -3.77
N GLN A 107 -6.09 -15.78 -3.55
CA GLN A 107 -6.10 -16.42 -2.24
C GLN A 107 -5.32 -15.57 -1.24
N PRO A 108 -5.59 -15.68 0.08
CA PRO A 108 -5.02 -14.79 1.09
C PRO A 108 -3.48 -14.64 1.03
N ALA A 109 -2.75 -15.75 0.81
CA ALA A 109 -1.30 -15.74 0.74
C ALA A 109 -0.77 -14.90 -0.44
N ALA A 110 -1.39 -15.00 -1.62
CA ALA A 110 -1.03 -14.18 -2.77
C ALA A 110 -1.50 -12.73 -2.60
N ALA A 111 -2.70 -12.51 -2.04
CA ALA A 111 -3.26 -11.19 -1.83
C ALA A 111 -2.34 -10.28 -0.99
N VAL A 112 -1.78 -10.81 0.11
CA VAL A 112 -0.87 -10.08 1.00
C VAL A 112 0.30 -9.45 0.23
N ARG A 113 0.84 -10.14 -0.79
CA ARG A 113 1.96 -9.66 -1.63
C ARG A 113 1.64 -8.37 -2.40
N PHE A 114 0.36 -8.07 -2.62
CA PHE A 114 -0.10 -6.80 -3.21
C PHE A 114 -0.51 -5.79 -2.16
N MET A 115 -1.22 -6.24 -1.12
CA MET A 115 -1.83 -5.37 -0.11
C MET A 115 -0.78 -4.66 0.74
N GLU A 116 0.25 -5.38 1.21
CA GLU A 116 1.33 -4.80 2.02
C GLU A 116 2.06 -3.63 1.31
N PRO A 117 2.59 -3.79 0.08
CA PRO A 117 3.23 -2.68 -0.60
C PRO A 117 2.24 -1.55 -0.91
N ALA A 118 0.98 -1.84 -1.25
CA ALA A 118 -0.04 -0.81 -1.49
C ALA A 118 -0.22 0.10 -0.27
N LEU A 119 -0.38 -0.50 0.92
CA LEU A 119 -0.54 0.22 2.18
C LEU A 119 0.70 1.05 2.53
N ARG A 120 1.90 0.47 2.38
CA ARG A 120 3.17 1.17 2.63
C ARG A 120 3.37 2.36 1.69
N ILE A 121 3.07 2.19 0.41
CA ILE A 121 3.18 3.26 -0.59
C ILE A 121 2.16 4.37 -0.29
N ALA A 122 0.91 4.02 -0.02
CA ALA A 122 -0.12 4.98 0.34
C ALA A 122 0.28 5.79 1.57
N GLN A 123 0.75 5.14 2.63
CA GLN A 123 1.24 5.82 3.84
C GLN A 123 2.37 6.82 3.51
N SER A 124 3.35 6.43 2.70
CA SER A 124 4.45 7.32 2.31
C SER A 124 3.97 8.53 1.51
N LEU A 125 3.04 8.35 0.58
CA LEU A 125 2.46 9.43 -0.21
C LEU A 125 1.63 10.38 0.67
N GLN A 126 0.83 9.84 1.59
CA GLN A 126 0.01 10.61 2.51
C GLN A 126 0.86 11.47 3.45
N LEU A 127 1.92 10.90 4.03
CA LEU A 127 2.86 11.67 4.88
C LEU A 127 3.57 12.78 4.10
N THR A 128 4.00 12.49 2.87
CA THR A 128 4.65 13.49 2.00
C THR A 128 3.70 14.64 1.67
N ARG A 129 2.41 14.35 1.46
CA ARG A 129 1.42 15.33 1.01
C ARG A 129 0.76 16.12 2.13
N PHE A 130 0.45 15.46 3.25
CA PHE A 130 -0.34 16.04 4.34
C PHE A 130 0.49 16.35 5.60
N GLY A 131 1.77 15.99 5.60
CA GLY A 131 2.67 16.21 6.72
C GLY A 131 2.51 15.20 7.85
N TRP A 132 3.28 15.42 8.92
CA TRP A 132 3.41 14.48 10.05
C TRP A 132 2.22 14.51 11.02
N ASP A 133 1.47 15.62 11.05
CA ASP A 133 0.25 15.75 11.86
C ASP A 133 -0.99 15.14 11.19
N TYR A 134 -0.80 14.50 10.03
CA TYR A 134 -1.84 13.82 9.30
C TYR A 134 -2.51 12.73 10.13
N LYS A 135 -3.83 12.82 10.27
CA LYS A 135 -4.66 11.79 10.90
C LYS A 135 -5.34 10.95 9.84
N ILE A 136 -5.14 9.63 9.94
CA ILE A 136 -5.82 8.65 9.08
C ILE A 136 -7.34 8.79 9.28
N PRO A 137 -8.12 9.01 8.21
CA PRO A 137 -9.57 9.07 8.28
C PRO A 137 -10.18 7.77 8.83
N ALA A 138 -11.35 7.87 9.46
CA ALA A 138 -12.01 6.73 10.09
C ALA A 138 -12.29 5.59 9.10
N GLU A 139 -12.63 5.90 7.84
CA GLU A 139 -12.88 4.89 6.82
C GLU A 139 -11.60 4.12 6.43
N GLN A 140 -10.44 4.79 6.39
CA GLN A 140 -9.17 4.12 6.15
C GLN A 140 -8.74 3.32 7.39
N GLN A 141 -8.97 3.83 8.59
CA GLN A 141 -8.70 3.08 9.83
C GLN A 141 -9.51 1.77 9.88
N ALA A 142 -10.82 1.82 9.56
CA ALA A 142 -11.66 0.64 9.50
C ALA A 142 -11.18 -0.37 8.45
N LEU A 143 -10.69 0.10 7.30
CA LEU A 143 -10.09 -0.75 6.28
C LEU A 143 -8.81 -1.44 6.77
N LEU A 144 -7.94 -0.72 7.47
CA LEU A 144 -6.71 -1.29 8.04
C LEU A 144 -7.02 -2.35 9.10
N GLU A 145 -8.00 -2.12 9.97
CA GLU A 145 -8.43 -3.10 10.99
C GLU A 145 -9.01 -4.37 10.39
N ARG A 146 -9.69 -4.26 9.24
CA ARG A 146 -10.21 -5.41 8.49
C ARG A 146 -9.10 -6.29 7.91
N VAL A 147 -8.05 -5.66 7.39
CA VAL A 147 -6.94 -6.35 6.69
C VAL A 147 -5.89 -6.89 7.65
N ALA A 148 -5.59 -6.15 8.71
CA ALA A 148 -4.67 -6.56 9.76
C ALA A 148 -5.47 -6.85 11.04
N PRO A 149 -5.98 -8.08 11.24
CA PRO A 149 -6.60 -8.41 12.51
C PRO A 149 -5.59 -8.15 13.61
N LYS A 150 -5.96 -7.30 14.58
CA LYS A 150 -5.14 -7.01 15.76
C LYS A 150 -4.62 -8.35 16.28
N ARG A 151 -3.30 -8.47 16.39
CA ARG A 151 -2.68 -9.53 17.18
C ARG A 151 -3.42 -9.50 18.52
N ARG A 152 -4.20 -10.55 18.81
CA ARG A 152 -4.77 -10.74 20.15
C ARG A 152 -3.55 -10.67 21.09
N PRO A 153 -3.64 -10.00 22.26
CA PRO A 153 -2.62 -10.22 23.29
C PRO A 153 -2.42 -11.73 23.36
N ARG A 154 -1.16 -12.17 23.36
CA ARG A 154 -0.88 -13.59 23.61
C ARG A 154 -1.57 -13.90 24.93
N ASP A 155 -2.61 -14.71 24.92
CA ASP A 155 -3.20 -15.20 26.17
C ASP A 155 -2.02 -15.91 26.87
N ASP A 156 -1.53 -15.32 27.97
CA ASP A 156 -0.45 -15.86 28.78
C ASP A 156 -0.97 -17.07 29.60
N ASP A 157 -1.53 -18.06 28.90
CA ASP A 157 -2.09 -19.29 29.47
C ASP A 157 -1.38 -20.56 28.94
N ASP A 158 -0.15 -20.41 28.44
CA ASP A 158 0.80 -21.52 28.38
C ASP A 158 1.84 -21.34 29.49
N ALA A 159 1.48 -21.87 30.66
CA ALA A 159 2.44 -22.22 31.68
C ALA A 159 3.51 -23.16 31.09
N ALA A 160 4.77 -22.88 31.43
CA ALA A 160 6.00 -23.66 31.19
C ALA A 160 6.81 -23.34 29.92
N HIS A 161 7.57 -22.23 29.98
CA HIS A 161 8.93 -22.18 29.44
C HIS A 161 9.84 -21.46 30.47
N PRO A 162 10.93 -22.06 30.96
CA PRO A 162 11.82 -21.39 31.90
C PRO A 162 12.58 -20.26 31.19
N ALA A 163 12.76 -19.15 31.90
CA ALA A 163 13.43 -17.96 31.39
C ALA A 163 14.87 -18.25 30.90
N PRO A 164 15.33 -17.62 29.80
CA PRO A 164 16.73 -17.71 29.38
C PRO A 164 17.65 -16.97 30.38
N PRO A 165 18.91 -17.42 30.56
CA PRO A 165 19.82 -16.79 31.50
C PRO A 165 20.21 -15.37 31.09
N ALA A 166 20.33 -14.49 32.07
CA ALA A 166 20.75 -13.10 31.89
C ALA A 166 22.16 -13.01 31.27
N ARG A 167 22.29 -12.25 30.19
CA ARG A 167 23.59 -11.90 29.60
C ARG A 167 24.23 -10.76 30.42
N PRO A 168 25.54 -10.77 30.68
CA PRO A 168 26.20 -9.66 31.37
C PRO A 168 26.22 -8.40 30.48
N ALA A 169 26.14 -7.24 31.13
CA ALA A 169 26.14 -5.93 30.49
C ALA A 169 27.46 -5.70 29.72
N GLY A 170 27.37 -5.60 28.40
CA GLY A 170 28.46 -5.12 27.55
C GLY A 170 28.57 -3.60 27.61
N GLU A 171 29.80 -3.10 27.71
CA GLU A 171 30.15 -1.69 27.82
C GLU A 171 29.58 -0.82 26.67
N PRO A 172 29.27 0.47 26.93
CA PRO A 172 28.70 1.35 25.92
C PRO A 172 29.71 1.66 24.79
N PHE A 173 29.20 1.62 23.56
CA PHE A 173 29.92 1.99 22.34
C PHE A 173 30.39 3.46 22.41
N PRO A 174 31.69 3.77 22.19
CA PRO A 174 32.14 5.16 22.22
C PRO A 174 31.69 5.91 20.96
N ALA A 175 30.86 6.93 21.16
CA ALA A 175 30.43 7.87 20.13
C ALA A 175 31.37 9.09 20.09
N ARG A 176 32.16 9.24 19.02
CA ARG A 176 32.63 10.55 18.54
C ARG A 176 32.61 10.58 17.02
N ILE A 177 31.56 11.18 16.48
CA ILE A 177 31.53 11.77 15.14
C ILE A 177 31.98 13.21 15.31
N ILE A 178 33.17 13.55 14.80
CA ILE A 178 33.63 14.94 14.66
C ILE A 178 33.39 15.34 13.20
N GLY A 179 32.58 16.38 13.01
CA GLY A 179 32.44 17.08 11.73
C GLY A 179 33.17 18.42 11.74
N ARG A 180 34.03 18.61 10.72
CA ARG A 180 34.09 19.75 9.77
C ARG A 180 34.69 21.12 10.20
N THR A 181 35.88 21.40 9.59
CA THR A 181 36.44 22.61 8.90
C THR A 181 36.53 24.04 9.51
N GLY A 182 37.66 24.71 9.17
CA GLY A 182 37.92 26.18 9.17
C GLY A 182 38.72 26.63 10.40
N ASP A 183 39.80 27.42 10.37
CA ASP A 183 40.23 28.53 9.48
C ASP A 183 41.75 28.80 9.69
N ASP A 184 42.35 29.58 8.78
CA ASP A 184 43.76 30.05 8.63
C ASP A 184 44.84 29.07 8.10
#